data_AF-A0A7V5X423-F1
#
_entry.id   AF-A0A7V5X423-F1
#
_cell.length_a   1.000
_cell.length_b   1.000
_cell.length_c   1.000
_cell.angle_alpha   90.00
_cell.angle_beta   90.00
_cell.angle_gamma   90.00
#
_symmetry.space_group_name_H-M   'P 1'
#
loop_
_entity.id
_entity.type
_entity.pdbx_description
1 polymer ?
#
loop_
_entity_poly.entity_id
_entity_poly.type
_entity_poly.pdbx_seq_one_letter_code
_entity_poly.pdbx_strand_id
1 'polypeptide(L)'
;MMLFRYVSVICRNRISGVPGLLFIMLCLCIVTFMPQELIALEPEEVLVVVNENIRESVSLGRYYQKRRSIPQSNLVKVSMNKMETCSRKEFDLGLAIPLREHLLKRGLLESVRCIVLMYGIPLRIAGESISEEEYSKKEVLEGQLKALEKESAFSRDDVFSKTLGVEIAKVKKALSDSMIYSDRSASVDSEIALLLSVPYPLEGWVDNPCYVGRFIDIPSSSQASQEAIYMVSRLDAPDPGIVLRIIDESIQTERTGLKGRAYFDARFQPPDIMERRDSSYSLYDQSLHKAAQRLQKSMSMPVAIDHRPDLFAQGDCPQAALY
;
A
#
# COMPACT_ATOMS: atom_id res chain seq x y z
N MET A 1 0.58 5.25 45.42
CA MET A 1 0.87 6.22 46.50
C MET A 1 2.13 5.83 47.30
N MET A 2 3.24 5.50 46.63
CA MET A 2 4.55 5.27 47.29
C MET A 2 5.76 5.61 46.42
N LEU A 3 5.57 6.12 45.18
CA LEU A 3 6.65 6.64 44.33
C LEU A 3 6.72 8.18 44.23
N PHE A 4 5.71 8.90 44.72
CA PHE A 4 5.67 10.37 44.66
C PHE A 4 6.23 11.09 45.89
N ARG A 5 6.76 10.35 46.88
CA ARG A 5 7.36 10.94 48.09
C ARG A 5 8.89 11.01 48.09
N TYR A 6 9.57 10.38 47.11
CA TYR A 6 11.03 10.43 47.04
C TYR A 6 11.60 11.63 46.27
N VAL A 7 10.76 12.37 45.53
CA VAL A 7 11.20 13.54 44.74
C VAL A 7 11.13 14.86 45.53
N SER A 8 10.48 14.91 46.70
CA SER A 8 10.27 16.16 47.44
C SER A 8 11.19 16.41 48.65
N VAL A 9 12.25 15.61 48.86
CA VAL A 9 13.21 15.84 49.97
C VAL A 9 14.61 16.27 49.49
N ILE A 10 14.90 16.27 48.19
CA ILE A 10 16.18 16.75 47.63
C ILE A 10 16.01 18.13 46.96
N CYS A 11 15.23 19.02 47.57
CA CYS A 11 15.04 20.40 47.10
C CYS A 11 15.19 21.45 48.22
N ARG A 12 16.09 21.19 49.17
CA ARG A 12 16.51 22.17 50.19
C ARG A 12 18.01 22.10 50.49
N ASN A 13 18.84 21.91 49.48
CA ASN A 13 20.21 22.39 49.52
C ASN A 13 20.60 22.93 48.16
N ARG A 14 21.10 24.17 48.16
CA ARG A 14 21.69 24.88 47.03
C ARG A 14 22.63 23.94 46.26
N ILE A 15 22.21 23.44 45.11
CA ILE A 15 23.15 22.89 44.11
C ILE A 15 23.75 24.09 43.38
N SER A 16 24.51 24.89 44.12
CA SER A 16 25.44 25.88 43.57
C SER A 16 26.81 25.22 43.59
N GLY A 17 27.04 24.33 42.63
CA GLY A 17 28.28 23.61 42.46
C GLY A 17 28.30 22.92 41.10
N VAL A 18 29.44 23.00 40.44
CA VAL A 18 29.83 22.34 39.19
C VAL A 18 29.28 20.91 38.99
N PRO A 19 29.08 20.04 40.02
CA PRO A 19 28.59 18.68 39.82
C PRO A 19 27.17 18.56 39.25
N GLY A 20 26.26 19.49 39.57
CA GLY A 20 24.88 19.45 39.06
C GLY A 20 24.79 19.78 37.57
N LEU A 21 25.60 20.74 37.13
CA LEU A 21 25.72 21.10 35.71
C LEU A 21 26.39 19.97 34.90
N LEU A 22 27.39 19.30 35.50
CA LEU A 22 28.08 18.17 34.88
C LEU A 22 27.15 16.95 34.73
N PHE A 23 26.29 16.68 35.71
CA PHE A 23 25.30 15.61 35.65
C PHE A 23 24.23 15.88 34.58
N ILE A 24 23.73 17.12 34.50
CA ILE A 24 22.79 17.52 33.45
C ILE A 24 23.44 17.42 32.07
N MET A 25 24.69 17.87 31.90
CA MET A 25 25.45 17.73 30.65
C MET A 25 25.70 16.27 30.29
N LEU A 26 26.00 15.40 31.26
CA LEU A 26 26.20 13.97 31.03
C LEU A 26 24.89 13.29 30.58
N CYS A 27 23.76 13.59 31.23
CA CYS A 27 22.45 13.10 30.80
C CYS A 27 22.05 13.64 29.42
N LEU A 28 22.34 14.91 29.12
CA LEU A 28 22.08 15.51 27.80
C LEU A 28 22.93 14.84 26.72
N CYS A 29 24.22 14.56 27.01
CA CYS A 29 25.11 13.81 26.14
C CYS A 29 24.61 12.36 25.94
N ILE A 30 24.15 11.66 26.97
CA ILE A 30 23.64 10.30 26.81
C ILE A 30 22.39 10.29 25.91
N VAL A 31 21.50 11.27 26.03
CA VAL A 31 20.31 11.38 25.18
C VAL A 31 20.64 11.80 23.74
N THR A 32 21.68 12.62 23.51
CA THR A 32 22.11 13.01 22.16
C THR A 32 22.99 11.96 21.47
N PHE A 33 23.67 11.09 22.22
CA PHE A 33 24.51 10.01 21.72
C PHE A 33 23.84 8.63 21.72
N MET A 34 22.57 8.51 22.17
CA MET A 34 21.82 7.30 21.91
C MET A 34 21.65 7.16 20.40
N PRO A 35 22.07 6.03 19.79
CA PRO A 35 21.80 5.80 18.38
C PRO A 35 20.29 5.86 18.21
N GLN A 36 19.82 6.81 17.41
CA GLN A 36 18.46 6.73 16.90
C GLN A 36 18.47 5.56 15.95
N GLU A 37 18.07 4.39 16.45
CA GLU A 37 17.74 3.28 15.56
C GLU A 37 16.61 3.78 14.66
N LEU A 38 16.96 4.09 13.40
CA LEU A 38 15.96 4.08 12.36
C LEU A 38 15.37 2.68 12.38
N ILE A 39 14.07 2.59 12.64
CA ILE A 39 13.33 1.32 12.59
C ILE A 39 13.25 0.93 11.11
N ALA A 40 14.32 0.32 10.61
CA ALA A 40 14.38 -0.33 9.32
C ALA A 40 14.04 -1.81 9.49
N LEU A 41 13.64 -2.45 8.40
CA LEU A 41 13.48 -3.89 8.39
C LEU A 41 14.84 -4.56 8.51
N GLU A 42 14.97 -5.47 9.46
CA GLU A 42 16.14 -6.34 9.56
C GLU A 42 16.05 -7.50 8.55
N PRO A 43 17.17 -8.08 8.10
CA PRO A 43 17.17 -9.17 7.13
C PRO A 43 16.32 -10.38 7.55
N GLU A 44 16.25 -10.66 8.85
CA GLU A 44 15.45 -11.74 9.45
C GLU A 44 13.94 -11.49 9.36
N GLU A 45 13.52 -10.23 9.19
CA GLU A 45 12.12 -9.82 9.08
C GLU A 45 11.59 -9.87 7.64
N VAL A 46 12.44 -10.19 6.67
CA VAL A 46 12.08 -10.23 5.24
C VAL A 46 12.01 -11.68 4.75
N LEU A 47 10.90 -12.06 4.13
CA LEU A 47 10.70 -13.34 3.45
C LEU A 47 10.66 -13.13 1.93
N VAL A 48 11.48 -13.88 1.18
CA VAL A 48 11.53 -13.81 -0.29
C VAL A 48 10.75 -14.96 -0.91
N VAL A 49 9.80 -14.67 -1.79
CA VAL A 49 8.98 -15.66 -2.50
C VAL A 49 9.40 -15.71 -3.97
N VAL A 50 9.81 -16.89 -4.44
CA VAL A 50 10.20 -17.11 -5.84
C VAL A 50 9.31 -18.14 -6.52
N ASN A 51 9.02 -17.93 -7.81
CA ASN A 51 8.35 -18.92 -8.62
C ASN A 51 9.37 -19.93 -9.17
N GLU A 52 9.33 -21.19 -8.70
CA GLU A 52 10.30 -22.21 -9.09
C GLU A 52 10.18 -22.67 -10.54
N ASN A 53 9.03 -22.43 -11.17
CA ASN A 53 8.80 -22.70 -12.59
C ASN A 53 9.50 -21.68 -13.52
N ILE A 54 10.11 -20.63 -12.95
CA ILE A 54 10.81 -19.56 -13.66
C ILE A 54 12.24 -19.46 -13.11
N ARG A 55 13.22 -19.82 -13.94
CA ARG A 55 14.64 -19.84 -13.54
C ARG A 55 15.11 -18.46 -13.09
N GLU A 56 14.70 -17.43 -13.81
CA GLU A 56 15.03 -16.02 -13.58
C GLU A 56 14.52 -15.57 -12.21
N SER A 57 13.28 -15.92 -11.85
CA SER A 57 12.69 -15.66 -10.52
C SER A 57 13.56 -16.20 -9.39
N VAL A 58 13.97 -17.47 -9.50
CA VAL A 58 14.83 -18.12 -8.50
C VAL A 58 16.20 -17.46 -8.45
N SER A 59 16.82 -17.16 -9.59
CA SER A 59 18.14 -16.51 -9.62
C SER A 59 18.12 -15.11 -9.02
N LEU A 60 17.11 -14.30 -9.36
CA LEU A 60 16.92 -12.94 -8.83
C LEU A 60 16.61 -12.97 -7.34
N GLY A 61 15.74 -13.87 -6.88
CA GLY A 61 15.42 -13.99 -5.46
C GLY A 61 16.63 -14.41 -4.62
N ARG A 62 17.45 -15.34 -5.11
CA ARG A 62 18.73 -15.69 -4.44
C ARG A 62 19.74 -14.56 -4.48
N TYR A 63 19.79 -13.80 -5.57
CA TYR A 63 20.64 -12.63 -5.67
C TYR A 63 20.24 -11.57 -4.65
N TYR A 64 18.96 -11.21 -4.61
CA TYR A 64 18.41 -10.27 -3.63
C TYR A 64 18.66 -10.72 -2.19
N GLN A 65 18.36 -11.99 -1.88
CA GLN A 65 18.59 -12.60 -0.58
C GLN A 65 20.05 -12.42 -0.13
N LYS A 66 21.01 -12.75 -1.01
CA LYS A 66 22.44 -12.59 -0.72
C LYS A 66 22.83 -11.12 -0.51
N ARG A 67 22.31 -10.21 -1.35
CA ARG A 67 22.68 -8.79 -1.32
C ARG A 67 22.14 -8.06 -0.08
N ARG A 68 21.04 -8.53 0.49
CA ARG A 68 20.41 -8.02 1.72
C ARG A 68 20.74 -8.84 2.97
N SER A 69 21.59 -9.86 2.86
CA SER A 69 21.92 -10.78 3.97
C SER A 69 20.72 -11.49 4.59
N ILE A 70 19.65 -11.70 3.80
CA ILE A 70 18.42 -12.36 4.26
C ILE A 70 18.73 -13.85 4.56
N PRO A 71 18.30 -14.40 5.71
CA PRO A 71 18.58 -15.79 6.09
C PRO A 71 18.13 -16.79 5.02
N GLN A 72 18.84 -17.92 4.91
CA GLN A 72 18.49 -18.98 3.95
C GLN A 72 17.10 -19.60 4.21
N SER A 73 16.66 -19.60 5.48
CA SER A 73 15.30 -20.00 5.88
C SER A 73 14.21 -19.09 5.34
N ASN A 74 14.56 -17.85 5.00
CA ASN A 74 13.65 -16.80 4.57
C ASN A 74 13.57 -16.70 3.04
N LEU A 75 13.70 -17.84 2.36
CA LEU A 75 13.35 -17.97 0.94
C LEU A 75 12.43 -19.17 0.77
N VAL A 76 11.26 -18.90 0.20
CA VAL A 76 10.25 -19.90 -0.13
C VAL A 76 10.11 -20.00 -1.63
N LYS A 77 10.01 -21.24 -2.10
CA LYS A 77 9.76 -21.56 -3.50
C LYS A 77 8.31 -21.97 -3.65
N VAL A 78 7.65 -21.41 -4.65
CA VAL A 78 6.26 -21.71 -4.97
C VAL A 78 6.14 -22.13 -6.43
N SER A 79 5.18 -23.00 -6.70
CA SER A 79 4.89 -23.50 -8.05
C SER A 79 3.68 -22.76 -8.61
N MET A 80 3.93 -21.68 -9.35
CA MET A 80 2.88 -20.87 -9.98
C MET A 80 3.01 -20.88 -11.50
N ASN A 81 1.91 -20.57 -12.20
CA ASN A 81 1.96 -20.30 -13.63
C ASN A 81 2.76 -19.01 -13.94
N LYS A 82 3.12 -18.78 -15.21
CA LYS A 82 3.92 -17.62 -15.64
C LYS A 82 3.06 -16.43 -16.07
N MET A 83 1.75 -16.51 -15.91
CA MET A 83 0.81 -15.51 -16.39
C MET A 83 0.65 -14.41 -15.35
N GLU A 84 0.33 -13.19 -15.81
CA GLU A 84 0.01 -12.08 -14.90
C GLU A 84 -1.26 -12.34 -14.09
N THR A 85 -2.16 -13.18 -14.60
CA THR A 85 -3.42 -13.54 -13.93
C THR A 85 -3.46 -15.03 -13.65
N CYS A 86 -3.83 -15.39 -12.41
CA CYS A 86 -4.12 -16.76 -12.00
C CYS A 86 -5.57 -16.88 -11.51
N SER A 87 -6.11 -18.08 -11.47
CA SER A 87 -7.39 -18.36 -10.81
C SER A 87 -7.23 -18.37 -9.28
N ARG A 88 -8.34 -18.18 -8.55
CA ARG A 88 -8.38 -18.31 -7.09
C ARG A 88 -7.78 -19.64 -6.60
N LYS A 89 -8.16 -20.75 -7.24
CA LYS A 89 -7.63 -22.08 -6.93
C LYS A 89 -6.12 -22.19 -7.13
N GLU A 90 -5.58 -21.62 -8.21
CA GLU A 90 -4.13 -21.60 -8.45
C GLU A 90 -3.40 -20.75 -7.40
N PHE A 91 -3.96 -19.60 -7.02
CA PHE A 91 -3.42 -18.78 -5.93
C PHE A 91 -3.40 -19.55 -4.60
N ASP A 92 -4.52 -20.16 -4.21
CA ASP A 92 -4.63 -20.85 -2.92
C ASP A 92 -3.67 -22.03 -2.82
N LEU A 93 -3.70 -22.92 -3.82
CA LEU A 93 -2.89 -24.14 -3.82
C LEU A 93 -1.42 -23.89 -4.15
N GLY A 94 -1.14 -22.96 -5.05
CA GLY A 94 0.21 -22.73 -5.57
C GLY A 94 1.02 -21.72 -4.76
N LEU A 95 0.37 -20.77 -4.07
CA LEU A 95 1.03 -19.68 -3.36
C LEU A 95 0.61 -19.58 -1.90
N ALA A 96 -0.67 -19.37 -1.60
CA ALA A 96 -1.10 -19.03 -0.24
C ALA A 96 -0.87 -20.16 0.77
N ILE A 97 -1.27 -21.39 0.43
CA ILE A 97 -1.06 -22.57 1.31
C ILE A 97 0.43 -22.86 1.52
N PRO A 98 1.26 -23.02 0.46
CA PRO A 98 2.70 -23.24 0.62
C PRO A 98 3.41 -22.17 1.45
N LEU A 99 2.98 -20.90 1.29
CA LEU A 99 3.54 -19.78 2.03
C LEU A 99 3.20 -19.85 3.53
N ARG A 100 1.93 -20.12 3.88
CA ARG A 100 1.50 -20.33 5.28
C ARG A 100 2.23 -21.50 5.92
N GLU A 101 2.33 -22.62 5.20
CA GLU A 101 3.03 -23.81 5.69
C GLU A 101 4.52 -23.54 5.93
N HIS A 102 5.17 -22.79 5.03
CA HIS A 102 6.57 -22.40 5.20
C HIS A 102 6.77 -21.50 6.42
N LEU A 103 5.93 -20.47 6.58
CA LEU A 103 5.97 -19.58 7.74
C LEU A 103 5.80 -20.34 9.06
N LEU A 104 4.79 -21.22 9.13
CA LEU A 104 4.51 -22.03 10.31
C LEU A 104 5.66 -23.01 10.62
N LYS A 105 6.09 -23.80 9.64
CA LYS A 105 7.12 -24.83 9.81
C LYS A 105 8.47 -24.27 10.24
N ARG A 106 8.76 -23.02 9.86
CA ARG A 106 10.01 -22.33 10.18
C ARG A 106 9.92 -21.43 11.41
N GLY A 107 8.75 -21.30 12.03
CA GLY A 107 8.55 -20.41 13.17
C GLY A 107 8.71 -18.93 12.81
N LEU A 108 8.34 -18.56 11.58
CA LEU A 108 8.56 -17.21 11.02
C LEU A 108 7.35 -16.29 11.15
N LEU A 109 6.22 -16.77 11.68
CA LEU A 109 4.96 -16.02 11.73
C LEU A 109 5.11 -14.68 12.45
N GLU A 110 5.83 -14.66 13.57
CA GLU A 110 6.03 -13.46 14.39
C GLU A 110 7.26 -12.63 13.98
N SER A 111 8.27 -13.26 13.36
CA SER A 111 9.52 -12.60 13.01
C SER A 111 9.46 -11.91 11.65
N VAL A 112 8.76 -12.50 10.67
CA VAL A 112 8.61 -11.90 9.34
C VAL A 112 7.62 -10.74 9.43
N ARG A 113 7.99 -9.61 8.85
CA ARG A 113 7.15 -8.41 8.74
C ARG A 113 6.90 -8.01 7.30
N CYS A 114 7.81 -8.40 6.39
CA CYS A 114 7.71 -8.10 4.97
C CYS A 114 7.87 -9.35 4.10
N ILE A 115 6.97 -9.51 3.14
CA ILE A 115 7.02 -10.54 2.12
C ILE A 115 7.35 -9.88 0.78
N VAL A 116 8.47 -10.27 0.18
CA VAL A 116 8.92 -9.79 -1.13
C VAL A 116 8.59 -10.82 -2.19
N LEU A 117 7.64 -10.48 -3.07
CA LEU A 117 7.30 -11.27 -4.24
C LEU A 117 8.29 -10.96 -5.36
N MET A 118 8.96 -11.99 -5.86
CA MET A 118 9.92 -11.85 -6.96
C MET A 118 9.25 -11.96 -8.32
N TYR A 119 9.92 -11.43 -9.34
CA TYR A 119 9.63 -11.59 -10.77
C TYR A 119 8.96 -12.92 -11.10
N GLY A 120 7.85 -12.88 -11.83
CA GLY A 120 7.14 -14.07 -12.30
C GLY A 120 6.17 -14.72 -11.30
N ILE A 121 5.87 -14.04 -10.19
CA ILE A 121 4.67 -14.30 -9.39
C ILE A 121 3.49 -13.54 -10.03
N PRO A 122 2.30 -14.14 -10.21
CA PRO A 122 1.15 -13.45 -10.80
C PRO A 122 0.83 -12.12 -10.12
N LEU A 123 0.30 -11.16 -10.88
CA LEU A 123 -0.11 -9.83 -10.38
C LEU A 123 -1.55 -9.86 -9.86
N ARG A 124 -2.41 -10.63 -10.53
CA ARG A 124 -3.85 -10.62 -10.34
C ARG A 124 -4.41 -12.01 -10.11
N ILE A 125 -5.42 -12.08 -9.27
CA ILE A 125 -6.33 -13.21 -9.13
C ILE A 125 -7.60 -12.88 -9.89
N ALA A 126 -7.97 -13.74 -10.84
CA ALA A 126 -9.22 -13.61 -11.56
C ALA A 126 -10.40 -13.78 -10.61
N GLY A 127 -11.41 -12.92 -10.75
CA GLY A 127 -12.70 -13.13 -10.10
C GLY A 127 -13.34 -14.40 -10.61
N GLU A 128 -14.08 -15.09 -9.73
CA GLU A 128 -14.87 -16.24 -10.14
C GLU A 128 -15.97 -15.82 -11.13
N SER A 129 -16.37 -16.75 -11.99
CA SER A 129 -17.50 -16.51 -12.90
C SER A 129 -18.78 -16.23 -12.09
N ILE A 130 -19.47 -15.17 -12.47
CA ILE A 130 -20.79 -14.79 -11.94
C ILE A 130 -21.73 -16.02 -11.98
N SER A 131 -22.45 -16.30 -10.90
CA SER A 131 -23.40 -17.42 -10.87
C SER A 131 -24.56 -17.19 -11.85
N GLU A 132 -25.25 -18.26 -12.28
CA GLU A 132 -26.42 -18.12 -13.17
C GLU A 132 -27.50 -17.22 -12.55
N GLU A 133 -27.65 -17.27 -11.22
CA GLU A 133 -28.58 -16.42 -10.47
C GLU A 133 -28.16 -14.95 -10.50
N GLU A 134 -26.88 -14.66 -10.23
CA GLU A 134 -26.33 -13.30 -10.28
C GLU A 134 -26.42 -12.72 -11.70
N TYR A 135 -26.17 -13.54 -12.73
CA TYR A 135 -26.30 -13.15 -14.13
C TYR A 135 -27.75 -12.84 -14.49
N SER A 136 -28.69 -13.71 -14.12
CA SER A 136 -30.13 -13.51 -14.36
C SER A 136 -30.64 -12.23 -13.67
N LYS A 137 -30.21 -11.99 -12.44
CA LYS A 137 -30.56 -10.76 -11.71
C LYS A 137 -30.03 -9.52 -12.40
N LYS A 138 -28.80 -9.56 -12.91
CA LYS A 138 -28.20 -8.45 -13.69
C LYS A 138 -29.00 -8.18 -14.96
N GLU A 139 -29.34 -9.20 -15.71
CA GLU A 139 -30.13 -9.08 -16.95
C GLU A 139 -31.51 -8.45 -16.70
N VAL A 140 -32.18 -8.84 -15.61
CA VAL A 140 -33.47 -8.24 -15.20
C VAL A 140 -33.31 -6.75 -14.88
N LEU A 141 -32.30 -6.36 -14.11
CA LEU A 141 -32.04 -4.97 -13.74
C LEU A 141 -31.68 -4.10 -14.97
N GLU A 142 -30.88 -4.64 -15.91
CA GLU A 142 -30.56 -3.95 -17.16
C GLU A 142 -31.80 -3.75 -18.03
N GLY A 143 -32.68 -4.76 -18.10
CA GLY A 143 -33.97 -4.66 -18.78
C GLY A 143 -34.88 -3.58 -18.18
N GLN A 144 -34.97 -3.54 -16.84
CA GLN A 144 -35.72 -2.50 -16.12
C GLN A 144 -35.17 -1.10 -16.36
N LEU A 145 -33.84 -0.94 -16.30
CA LEU A 145 -33.18 0.34 -16.54
C LEU A 145 -33.48 0.87 -17.94
N LYS A 146 -33.36 0.01 -18.96
CA LYS A 146 -33.63 0.39 -20.35
C LYS A 146 -35.09 0.78 -20.58
N ALA A 147 -36.03 0.09 -19.93
CA ALA A 147 -37.45 0.42 -20.01
C ALA A 147 -37.73 1.79 -19.36
N LEU A 148 -37.22 2.03 -18.16
CA LEU A 148 -37.39 3.29 -17.43
C LEU A 148 -36.72 4.48 -18.15
N GLU A 149 -35.52 4.31 -18.71
CA GLU A 149 -34.85 5.36 -19.48
C GLU A 149 -35.62 5.72 -20.75
N LYS A 150 -36.21 4.72 -21.43
CA LYS A 150 -37.07 4.95 -22.59
C LYS A 150 -38.35 5.70 -22.23
N GLU A 151 -38.98 5.35 -21.12
CA GLU A 151 -40.20 6.00 -20.63
C GLU A 151 -39.92 7.43 -20.13
N SER A 152 -38.76 7.66 -19.51
CA SER A 152 -38.28 8.98 -19.11
C SER A 152 -38.07 9.89 -20.32
N ALA A 153 -37.48 9.37 -21.40
CA ALA A 153 -37.22 10.14 -22.62
C ALA A 153 -38.50 10.59 -23.35
N PHE A 154 -39.63 9.91 -23.15
CA PHE A 154 -40.90 10.21 -23.82
C PHE A 154 -41.87 11.04 -22.96
N SER A 155 -41.60 11.18 -21.65
CA SER A 155 -42.49 11.90 -20.75
C SER A 155 -42.29 13.41 -20.82
N ARG A 156 -43.40 14.16 -20.85
CA ARG A 156 -43.44 15.64 -20.86
C ARG A 156 -43.95 16.24 -19.54
N ASP A 157 -44.27 15.40 -18.56
CA ASP A 157 -44.77 15.80 -17.25
C ASP A 157 -43.61 15.92 -16.25
N ASP A 158 -43.47 17.10 -15.62
CA ASP A 158 -42.39 17.42 -14.69
C ASP A 158 -42.45 16.59 -13.39
N VAL A 159 -43.65 16.24 -12.92
CA VAL A 159 -43.83 15.45 -11.68
C VAL A 159 -43.53 13.97 -11.94
N PHE A 160 -43.98 13.46 -13.08
CA PHE A 160 -43.72 12.08 -13.49
C PHE A 160 -42.25 11.86 -13.84
N SER A 161 -41.61 12.80 -14.55
CA SER A 161 -40.19 12.71 -14.92
C SER A 161 -39.27 12.72 -13.69
N LYS A 162 -39.57 13.52 -12.66
CA LYS A 162 -38.87 13.49 -11.36
C LYS A 162 -39.01 12.14 -10.67
N THR A 163 -40.20 11.54 -10.69
CA THR A 163 -40.45 10.22 -10.08
C THR A 163 -39.66 9.12 -10.79
N LEU A 164 -39.66 9.13 -12.14
CA LEU A 164 -38.83 8.21 -12.93
C LEU A 164 -37.34 8.40 -12.68
N GLY A 165 -36.88 9.65 -12.51
CA GLY A 165 -35.49 9.95 -12.19
C GLY A 165 -35.02 9.30 -10.88
N VAL A 166 -35.88 9.30 -9.84
CA VAL A 166 -35.61 8.60 -8.58
C VAL A 166 -35.53 7.09 -8.78
N GLU A 167 -36.43 6.50 -9.56
CA GLU A 167 -36.45 5.05 -9.79
C GLU A 167 -35.27 4.59 -10.65
N ILE A 168 -34.91 5.36 -11.69
CA ILE A 168 -33.70 5.16 -12.48
C ILE A 168 -32.46 5.19 -11.58
N ALA A 169 -32.38 6.17 -10.66
CA ALA A 169 -31.26 6.25 -9.73
C ALA A 169 -31.17 5.03 -8.81
N LYS A 170 -32.31 4.51 -8.32
CA LYS A 170 -32.35 3.27 -7.52
C LYS A 170 -31.89 2.05 -8.31
N VAL A 171 -32.39 1.87 -9.53
CA VAL A 171 -32.00 0.72 -10.38
C VAL A 171 -30.52 0.83 -10.76
N LYS A 172 -30.02 2.03 -11.10
CA LYS A 172 -28.59 2.27 -11.33
C LYS A 172 -27.75 1.92 -10.10
N LYS A 173 -28.21 2.30 -8.91
CA LYS A 173 -27.55 1.92 -7.66
C LYS A 173 -27.54 0.41 -7.45
N ALA A 174 -28.69 -0.26 -7.61
CA ALA A 174 -28.79 -1.71 -7.46
C ALA A 174 -27.90 -2.49 -8.47
N LEU A 175 -27.77 -1.97 -9.70
CA LEU A 175 -26.88 -2.52 -10.73
C LEU A 175 -25.40 -2.26 -10.39
N SER A 176 -25.07 -1.08 -9.88
CA SER A 176 -23.71 -0.77 -9.41
C SER A 176 -23.33 -1.64 -8.22
N ASP A 177 -24.24 -1.80 -7.26
CA ASP A 177 -24.05 -2.66 -6.10
C ASP A 177 -23.84 -4.11 -6.57
N SER A 178 -24.67 -4.65 -7.48
CA SER A 178 -24.49 -6.01 -7.98
C SER A 178 -23.16 -6.22 -8.73
N MET A 179 -22.66 -5.21 -9.45
CA MET A 179 -21.34 -5.26 -10.08
C MET A 179 -20.20 -5.25 -9.07
N ILE A 180 -20.28 -4.41 -8.02
CA ILE A 180 -19.26 -4.36 -6.96
C ILE A 180 -19.25 -5.65 -6.15
N TYR A 181 -20.43 -6.18 -5.80
CA TYR A 181 -20.57 -7.43 -5.05
C TYR A 181 -20.35 -8.69 -5.89
N SER A 182 -20.12 -8.58 -7.19
CA SER A 182 -19.71 -9.71 -8.04
C SER A 182 -18.24 -9.64 -8.47
N ASP A 183 -17.57 -8.50 -8.26
CA ASP A 183 -16.13 -8.41 -8.49
C ASP A 183 -15.37 -9.06 -7.34
N ARG A 184 -14.94 -10.29 -7.61
CA ARG A 184 -14.08 -11.10 -6.74
C ARG A 184 -12.64 -11.12 -7.24
N SER A 185 -12.30 -10.26 -8.20
CA SER A 185 -10.91 -10.13 -8.66
C SER A 185 -10.09 -9.42 -7.59
N ALA A 186 -8.83 -9.84 -7.47
CA ALA A 186 -7.97 -9.33 -6.41
C ALA A 186 -6.54 -9.12 -6.91
N SER A 187 -5.83 -8.20 -6.27
CA SER A 187 -4.37 -8.14 -6.38
C SER A 187 -3.77 -9.27 -5.55
N VAL A 188 -2.81 -10.00 -6.13
CA VAL A 188 -2.06 -11.02 -5.38
C VAL A 188 -1.41 -10.40 -4.14
N ASP A 189 -0.91 -9.16 -4.25
CA ASP A 189 -0.18 -8.49 -3.16
C ASP A 189 -1.11 -8.22 -1.97
N SER A 190 -2.34 -7.77 -2.23
CA SER A 190 -3.35 -7.51 -1.18
C SER A 190 -3.78 -8.79 -0.47
N GLU A 191 -3.88 -9.89 -1.22
CA GLU A 191 -4.28 -11.20 -0.70
C GLU A 191 -3.18 -11.84 0.17
N ILE A 192 -1.92 -11.61 -0.20
CA ILE A 192 -0.76 -11.98 0.62
C ILE A 192 -0.65 -11.08 1.86
N ALA A 193 -1.03 -9.81 1.77
CA ALA A 193 -1.07 -8.93 2.95
C ALA A 193 -2.05 -9.47 4.01
N LEU A 194 -3.17 -10.06 3.59
CA LEU A 194 -4.17 -10.68 4.45
C LEU A 194 -3.97 -12.20 4.64
N LEU A 195 -2.77 -12.73 4.36
CA LEU A 195 -2.52 -14.17 4.36
C LEU A 195 -2.99 -14.88 5.64
N LEU A 196 -2.79 -14.26 6.81
CA LEU A 196 -3.20 -14.82 8.10
C LEU A 196 -4.55 -14.31 8.60
N SER A 197 -5.10 -13.29 7.95
CA SER A 197 -6.30 -12.58 8.38
C SER A 197 -7.57 -13.19 7.78
N VAL A 198 -7.75 -14.51 7.93
CA VAL A 198 -8.89 -15.26 7.36
C VAL A 198 -9.92 -15.66 8.42
N PRO A 199 -11.24 -15.67 8.10
CA PRO A 199 -11.85 -15.34 6.79
C PRO A 199 -12.11 -13.84 6.60
N TYR A 200 -12.18 -13.39 5.34
CA TYR A 200 -12.62 -12.05 4.94
C TYR A 200 -13.49 -12.13 3.66
N PRO A 201 -14.34 -11.12 3.39
CA PRO A 201 -15.13 -11.07 2.15
C PRO A 201 -14.24 -10.99 0.93
N LEU A 202 -14.51 -11.78 -0.11
CA LEU A 202 -13.78 -11.71 -1.39
C LEU A 202 -14.37 -10.66 -2.34
N GLU A 203 -15.59 -10.20 -2.06
CA GLU A 203 -16.29 -9.21 -2.86
C GLU A 203 -15.88 -7.78 -2.48
N GLY A 204 -15.55 -6.97 -3.49
CA GLY A 204 -15.38 -5.54 -3.33
C GLY A 204 -14.19 -5.13 -2.45
N TRP A 205 -14.31 -3.97 -1.81
CA TRP A 205 -13.21 -3.34 -1.08
C TRP A 205 -13.24 -3.71 0.40
N VAL A 206 -12.11 -4.23 0.90
CA VAL A 206 -11.88 -4.41 2.33
C VAL A 206 -11.14 -3.20 2.89
N ASP A 207 -11.63 -2.68 4.01
CA ASP A 207 -10.99 -1.55 4.69
C ASP A 207 -9.60 -1.93 5.21
N ASN A 208 -8.61 -1.07 4.94
CA ASN A 208 -7.24 -1.28 5.41
C ASN A 208 -7.18 -1.15 6.95
N PRO A 209 -6.92 -2.23 7.70
CA PRO A 209 -6.90 -2.22 9.17
C PRO A 209 -5.71 -1.44 9.75
N CYS A 210 -4.72 -1.10 8.91
CA CYS A 210 -3.54 -0.32 9.26
C CYS A 210 -3.67 1.17 8.91
N TYR A 211 -4.82 1.61 8.36
CA TYR A 211 -4.97 3.00 7.92
C TYR A 211 -5.19 3.97 9.08
N VAL A 212 -4.15 4.76 9.38
CA VAL A 212 -4.09 5.67 10.56
C VAL A 212 -5.24 6.69 10.60
N GLY A 213 -5.72 7.13 9.44
CA GLY A 213 -6.76 8.15 9.33
C GLY A 213 -8.16 7.71 9.77
N ARG A 214 -8.40 6.43 10.11
CA ARG A 214 -9.70 5.91 10.57
C ARG A 214 -9.73 5.32 11.99
N PHE A 215 -8.61 5.27 12.72
CA PHE A 215 -8.61 4.76 14.12
C PHE A 215 -9.36 5.64 15.13
N ILE A 216 -9.93 6.76 14.70
CA ILE A 216 -10.72 7.63 15.57
C ILE A 216 -12.16 7.10 15.75
N ASP A 217 -12.71 6.30 14.82
CA ASP A 217 -14.15 5.98 14.79
C ASP A 217 -14.56 4.50 14.57
N ILE A 218 -13.64 3.51 14.51
CA ILE A 218 -14.00 2.11 14.22
C ILE A 218 -14.06 1.25 15.51
N PRO A 219 -15.19 0.57 15.82
CA PRO A 219 -15.27 -0.38 16.93
C PRO A 219 -14.32 -1.57 16.73
N SER A 220 -13.60 -1.95 17.78
CA SER A 220 -12.50 -2.93 17.78
C SER A 220 -12.88 -4.38 17.43
N SER A 221 -14.14 -4.68 17.13
CA SER A 221 -14.66 -6.06 17.03
C SER A 221 -14.68 -6.66 15.62
N SER A 222 -14.31 -5.92 14.58
CA SER A 222 -14.33 -6.37 13.17
C SER A 222 -12.97 -6.25 12.46
N GLN A 223 -11.91 -5.98 13.20
CA GLN A 223 -10.57 -5.79 12.64
C GLN A 223 -9.84 -7.13 12.58
N ALA A 224 -9.30 -7.46 11.40
CA ALA A 224 -8.09 -8.28 11.36
C ALA A 224 -7.08 -7.67 12.35
N SER A 225 -6.55 -8.45 13.28
CA SER A 225 -5.52 -7.93 14.18
C SER A 225 -4.37 -7.42 13.31
N GLN A 226 -3.86 -6.21 13.60
CA GLN A 226 -2.72 -5.66 12.86
C GLN A 226 -1.52 -6.61 12.85
N GLU A 227 -1.44 -7.47 13.87
CA GLU A 227 -0.46 -8.54 14.04
C GLU A 227 -0.59 -9.67 12.99
N ALA A 228 -1.70 -9.75 12.25
CA ALA A 228 -1.97 -10.75 11.22
C ALA A 228 -1.85 -10.19 9.78
N ILE A 229 -1.24 -9.01 9.62
CA ILE A 229 -1.08 -8.33 8.32
C ILE A 229 0.40 -8.21 7.98
N TYR A 230 0.76 -8.67 6.78
CA TYR A 230 2.13 -8.52 6.26
C TYR A 230 2.27 -7.27 5.40
N MET A 231 3.41 -6.58 5.52
CA MET A 231 3.84 -5.69 4.45
C MET A 231 4.20 -6.55 3.23
N VAL A 232 3.70 -6.16 2.05
CA VAL A 232 4.00 -6.85 0.81
C VAL A 232 4.72 -5.89 -0.12
N SER A 233 5.79 -6.37 -0.73
CA SER A 233 6.55 -5.63 -1.74
C SER A 233 6.83 -6.56 -2.91
N ARG A 234 7.12 -5.96 -4.06
CA ARG A 234 7.33 -6.70 -5.29
C ARG A 234 8.58 -6.19 -6.01
N LEU A 235 9.43 -7.12 -6.43
CA LEU A 235 10.58 -6.86 -7.29
C LEU A 235 10.30 -7.49 -8.66
N ASP A 236 9.68 -6.71 -9.53
CA ASP A 236 9.16 -7.16 -10.83
C ASP A 236 9.33 -6.07 -11.88
N ALA A 237 9.45 -6.47 -13.15
CA ALA A 237 9.62 -5.59 -14.30
C ALA A 237 9.39 -6.39 -15.60
N PRO A 238 9.19 -5.74 -16.76
CA PRO A 238 9.05 -6.46 -18.04
C PRO A 238 10.24 -7.35 -18.41
N ASP A 239 11.42 -7.06 -17.86
CA ASP A 239 12.67 -7.77 -18.12
C ASP A 239 13.43 -8.07 -16.81
N PRO A 240 13.96 -9.29 -16.61
CA PRO A 240 14.75 -9.67 -15.43
C PRO A 240 15.99 -8.79 -15.19
N GLY A 241 16.61 -8.27 -16.25
CA GLY A 241 17.74 -7.36 -16.16
C GLY A 241 17.35 -6.01 -15.55
N ILE A 242 16.11 -5.55 -15.75
CA ILE A 242 15.57 -4.36 -15.06
C ILE A 242 15.43 -4.65 -13.56
N VAL A 243 14.92 -5.83 -13.17
CA VAL A 243 14.80 -6.21 -11.75
C VAL A 243 16.17 -6.24 -11.08
N LEU A 244 17.19 -6.77 -11.77
CA LEU A 244 18.57 -6.74 -11.28
C LEU A 244 19.05 -5.31 -11.03
N ARG A 245 18.79 -4.38 -11.97
CA ARG A 245 19.12 -2.97 -11.80
C ARG A 245 18.37 -2.33 -10.64
N ILE A 246 17.07 -2.58 -10.47
CA ILE A 246 16.29 -2.10 -9.31
C ILE A 246 16.97 -2.52 -8.00
N ILE A 247 17.41 -3.78 -7.91
CA ILE A 247 18.10 -4.30 -6.72
C ILE A 247 19.45 -3.59 -6.51
N ASP A 248 20.27 -3.49 -7.55
CA ASP A 248 21.61 -2.93 -7.43
C ASP A 248 21.61 -1.41 -7.19
N GLU A 249 20.79 -0.68 -7.94
CA GLU A 249 20.67 0.78 -7.86
C GLU A 249 20.03 1.21 -6.53
N SER A 250 19.05 0.46 -5.99
CA SER A 250 18.50 0.74 -4.66
C SER A 250 19.55 0.58 -3.56
N ILE A 251 20.31 -0.52 -3.57
CA ILE A 251 21.38 -0.76 -2.58
C ILE A 251 22.51 0.27 -2.73
N GLN A 252 22.86 0.65 -3.96
CA GLN A 252 23.83 1.70 -4.20
C GLN A 252 23.33 3.03 -3.63
N THR A 253 22.08 3.38 -3.91
CA THR A 253 21.45 4.62 -3.45
C THR A 253 21.36 4.69 -1.93
N GLU A 254 21.00 3.60 -1.26
CA GLU A 254 21.01 3.50 0.21
C GLU A 254 22.40 3.82 0.80
N ARG A 255 23.47 3.38 0.13
CA ARG A 255 24.85 3.63 0.58
C ARG A 255 25.35 5.04 0.28
N THR A 256 24.98 5.60 -0.87
CA THR A 256 25.54 6.88 -1.35
C THR A 256 24.63 8.08 -1.12
N GLY A 257 23.41 7.85 -0.66
CA GLY A 257 22.33 8.82 -0.58
C GLY A 257 21.62 9.03 -1.93
N LEU A 258 20.34 9.39 -1.86
CA LEU A 258 19.52 9.76 -3.01
C LEU A 258 19.95 11.14 -3.54
N LYS A 259 20.29 11.22 -4.83
CA LYS A 259 20.80 12.44 -5.48
C LYS A 259 20.07 12.68 -6.78
N GLY A 260 19.80 13.95 -7.09
CA GLY A 260 19.13 14.38 -8.32
C GLY A 260 18.04 15.40 -8.03
N ARG A 261 17.06 15.50 -8.92
CA ARG A 261 15.94 16.44 -8.82
C ARG A 261 14.63 15.70 -8.53
N ALA A 262 13.79 16.28 -7.68
CA ALA A 262 12.41 15.86 -7.51
C ALA A 262 11.52 16.53 -8.55
N TYR A 263 10.74 15.73 -9.26
CA TYR A 263 9.75 16.18 -10.23
C TYR A 263 8.36 15.89 -9.64
N PHE A 264 7.45 16.86 -9.70
CA PHE A 264 6.07 16.71 -9.28
C PHE A 264 5.16 17.03 -10.46
N ASP A 265 4.38 16.04 -10.89
CA ASP A 265 3.41 16.16 -11.99
C ASP A 265 2.05 16.58 -11.41
N ALA A 266 1.83 17.89 -11.30
CA ALA A 266 0.66 18.48 -10.64
C ALA A 266 -0.18 19.28 -11.64
N ARG A 267 -1.24 18.66 -12.17
CA ARG A 267 -2.06 19.21 -13.24
C ARG A 267 -2.74 20.54 -12.89
N PHE A 268 -3.25 20.68 -11.66
CA PHE A 268 -3.98 21.87 -11.21
C PHE A 268 -3.07 22.82 -10.43
N GLN A 269 -3.20 24.12 -10.73
CA GLN A 269 -2.53 25.16 -9.95
C GLN A 269 -3.28 25.42 -8.63
N PRO A 270 -2.60 25.94 -7.59
CA PRO A 270 -3.24 26.21 -6.30
C PRO A 270 -4.57 27.00 -6.34
N PRO A 271 -4.76 28.02 -7.21
CA PRO A 271 -6.05 28.68 -7.37
C PRO A 271 -7.16 27.74 -7.88
N ASP A 272 -6.87 26.93 -8.91
CA ASP A 272 -7.82 25.97 -9.50
C ASP A 272 -8.23 24.88 -8.52
N ILE A 273 -7.30 24.45 -7.66
CA ILE A 273 -7.55 23.49 -6.58
C ILE A 273 -8.57 24.06 -5.59
N MET A 274 -8.48 25.35 -5.25
CA MET A 274 -9.39 25.98 -4.29
C MET A 274 -10.82 26.10 -4.82
N GLU A 275 -11.00 26.21 -6.13
CA GLU A 275 -12.31 26.23 -6.79
C GLU A 275 -12.91 24.82 -6.96
N ARG A 276 -12.08 23.77 -6.93
CA ARG A 276 -12.48 22.38 -7.21
C ARG A 276 -12.36 21.44 -6.01
N ARG A 277 -12.57 21.94 -4.79
CA ARG A 277 -12.37 21.17 -3.54
C ARG A 277 -13.15 19.86 -3.44
N ASP A 278 -14.22 19.72 -4.21
CA ASP A 278 -15.05 18.51 -4.25
C ASP A 278 -14.45 17.41 -5.15
N SER A 279 -13.39 17.71 -5.91
CA SER A 279 -12.69 16.76 -6.76
C SER A 279 -11.56 16.07 -6.00
N SER A 280 -11.56 14.73 -5.98
CA SER A 280 -10.46 13.92 -5.42
C SER A 280 -9.11 14.27 -6.05
N TYR A 281 -9.07 14.52 -7.37
CA TYR A 281 -7.84 14.94 -8.07
C TYR A 281 -7.27 16.26 -7.53
N SER A 282 -8.12 17.23 -7.17
CA SER A 282 -7.65 18.49 -6.58
C SER A 282 -6.96 18.28 -5.23
N LEU A 283 -7.43 17.32 -4.42
CA LEU A 283 -6.85 16.99 -3.12
C LEU A 283 -5.49 16.30 -3.26
N TYR A 284 -5.34 15.44 -4.27
CA TYR A 284 -4.06 14.80 -4.59
C TYR A 284 -3.04 15.82 -5.11
N ASP A 285 -3.42 16.69 -6.05
CA ASP A 285 -2.54 17.75 -6.54
C ASP A 285 -2.11 18.69 -5.41
N GLN A 286 -3.02 19.01 -4.48
CA GLN A 286 -2.66 19.78 -3.29
C GLN A 286 -1.58 19.08 -2.45
N SER A 287 -1.62 17.74 -2.39
CA SER A 287 -0.62 16.95 -1.66
C SER A 287 0.73 16.97 -2.37
N LEU A 288 0.76 16.92 -3.72
CA LEU A 288 1.99 17.10 -4.51
C LEU A 288 2.60 18.48 -4.28
N HIS A 289 1.80 19.54 -4.32
CA HIS A 289 2.24 20.90 -4.00
C HIS A 289 2.83 21.02 -2.59
N LYS A 290 2.17 20.43 -1.60
CA LYS A 290 2.66 20.42 -0.21
C LYS A 290 3.98 19.66 -0.09
N ALA A 291 4.14 18.52 -0.78
CA ALA A 291 5.38 17.76 -0.79
C ALA A 291 6.53 18.54 -1.46
N ALA A 292 6.27 19.14 -2.61
CA ALA A 292 7.22 19.99 -3.32
C ALA A 292 7.68 21.18 -2.46
N GLN A 293 6.75 21.88 -1.81
CA GLN A 293 7.07 22.98 -0.90
C GLN A 293 7.91 22.55 0.31
N ARG A 294 7.65 21.35 0.85
CA ARG A 294 8.45 20.81 1.96
C ARG A 294 9.90 20.57 1.52
N LEU A 295 10.11 19.97 0.35
CA LEU A 295 11.45 19.73 -0.20
C LEU A 295 12.18 21.03 -0.56
N GLN A 296 11.47 22.01 -1.11
CA GLN A 296 12.02 23.34 -1.38
C GLN A 296 12.48 24.02 -0.09
N LYS A 297 11.66 23.98 0.97
CA LYS A 297 11.97 24.58 2.28
C LYS A 297 13.14 23.88 2.98
N SER A 298 13.23 22.56 2.89
CA SER A 298 14.33 21.82 3.50
C SER A 298 15.64 21.95 2.71
N MET A 299 15.59 22.51 1.49
CA MET A 299 16.71 22.62 0.55
C MET A 299 17.45 21.28 0.32
N SER A 300 16.72 20.16 0.48
CA SER A 300 17.32 18.82 0.45
C SER A 300 17.62 18.34 -0.98
N MET A 301 16.88 18.83 -1.97
CA MET A 301 17.12 18.58 -3.40
C MET A 301 16.43 19.63 -4.27
N PRO A 302 16.91 19.87 -5.50
CA PRO A 302 16.19 20.66 -6.49
C PRO A 302 14.78 20.09 -6.74
N VAL A 303 13.81 20.98 -6.98
CA VAL A 303 12.41 20.61 -7.21
C VAL A 303 11.92 21.26 -8.51
N ALA A 304 11.25 20.47 -9.35
CA ALA A 304 10.49 20.94 -10.51
C ALA A 304 9.02 20.52 -10.34
N ILE A 305 8.10 21.45 -10.55
CA ILE A 305 6.66 21.18 -10.53
C ILE A 305 6.13 21.48 -11.94
N ASP A 306 5.56 20.47 -12.59
CA ASP A 306 4.94 20.58 -13.89
C ASP A 306 3.42 20.69 -13.73
N HIS A 307 2.81 21.55 -14.53
CA HIS A 307 1.36 21.80 -14.52
C HIS A 307 0.74 21.64 -15.91
N ARG A 308 1.49 21.08 -16.85
CA ARG A 308 0.99 20.84 -18.20
C ARG A 308 0.02 19.67 -18.14
N PRO A 309 -0.98 19.65 -19.04
CA PRO A 309 -1.89 18.52 -19.14
C PRO A 309 -1.20 17.27 -19.74
N ASP A 310 -0.05 17.44 -20.39
CA ASP A 310 0.70 16.37 -21.05
C ASP A 310 1.61 15.64 -20.06
N LEU A 311 1.77 14.32 -20.25
CA LEU A 311 2.74 13.53 -19.49
C LEU A 311 4.18 13.94 -19.84
N PHE A 312 5.09 13.81 -18.88
CA PHE A 312 6.51 13.95 -19.14
C PHE A 312 6.98 13.02 -20.26
N ALA A 313 7.63 13.60 -21.26
CA ALA A 313 8.24 12.85 -22.35
C ALA A 313 9.59 12.27 -21.95
N GLN A 314 10.07 11.31 -22.74
CA GLN A 314 11.43 10.78 -22.56
C GLN A 314 12.46 11.91 -22.62
N GLY A 315 13.19 12.10 -21.52
CA GLY A 315 14.22 13.13 -21.41
C GLY A 315 13.79 14.41 -20.69
N ASP A 316 12.50 14.59 -20.37
CA ASP A 316 12.01 15.79 -19.67
C ASP A 316 12.50 15.88 -18.22
N CYS A 317 12.80 14.73 -17.61
CA CYS A 317 13.22 14.61 -16.21
C CYS A 317 14.69 14.17 -16.08
N PRO A 318 15.67 14.95 -16.56
CA PRO A 318 17.07 14.58 -16.43
C PRO A 318 17.49 14.52 -14.95
N GLN A 319 18.26 13.48 -14.60
CA GLN A 319 18.74 13.26 -13.22
C GLN A 319 17.59 13.20 -12.19
N ALA A 320 16.46 12.60 -12.57
CA ALA A 320 15.35 12.36 -11.66
C ALA A 320 15.80 11.50 -10.47
N ALA A 321 15.58 12.02 -9.26
CA ALA A 321 15.74 11.30 -8.01
C ALA A 321 14.39 10.85 -7.44
N LEU A 322 13.37 11.68 -7.66
CA LEU A 322 12.00 11.44 -7.25
C LEU A 322 11.09 11.93 -8.38
N TYR A 323 10.06 11.15 -8.69
CA TYR A 323 8.96 11.49 -9.58
C TYR A 323 7.67 10.97 -8.94
#